data_AF-A0A962RA28-F1
#
_entry.id   AF-A0A962RA28-F1
#
_cell.length_a   1.000
_cell.length_b   1.000
_cell.length_c   1.000
_cell.angle_alpha   90.00
_cell.angle_beta   90.00
_cell.angle_gamma   90.00
#
_symmetry.space_group_name_H-M   'P 1'
#
loop_
_entity.id
_entity.type
_entity.pdbx_description
1 polymer ?
#
loop_
_entity_poly.entity_id
_entity_poly.type
_entity_poly.pdbx_seq_one_letter_code
_entity_poly.pdbx_strand_id
1 'polypeptide(L)'
;IAIGLAIAADGVMGYALQERFTRYFGVWRERDGGASIAFDPIFSKGTLLPSAGEGEVLYRRNYRPTHNIGCFRYLECGLLNENHEPDGEITPWETVLFPFCPELEGKDLSAIEIERSNHAASQAIEEVYRCDARGVVKVTIKNQTSGYKQSFVLRP
;
A
#
# COMPACT_ATOMS: atom_id res chain seq x y z
N ILE A 1 38.51 -8.74 15.53
CA ILE A 1 39.43 -8.52 14.38
C ILE A 1 39.15 -9.61 13.36
N ALA A 2 39.29 -9.27 12.06
CA ALA A 2 39.10 -10.05 10.82
C ALA A 2 37.66 -10.09 10.29
N ILE A 3 37.33 -9.95 9.01
CA ILE A 3 38.03 -9.74 7.71
C ILE A 3 36.87 -9.23 6.81
N GLY A 4 36.90 -8.04 6.19
CA GLY A 4 37.60 -7.75 4.93
C GLY A 4 36.79 -8.22 3.72
N LEU A 5 36.27 -7.29 2.90
CA LEU A 5 36.25 -7.41 1.43
C LEU A 5 35.85 -6.05 0.81
N ALA A 6 36.88 -5.28 0.47
CA ALA A 6 36.79 -4.31 -0.61
C ALA A 6 36.70 -5.08 -1.93
N ILE A 7 35.72 -4.79 -2.77
CA ILE A 7 35.76 -5.18 -4.17
C ILE A 7 35.59 -3.91 -4.99
N ALA A 8 36.71 -3.41 -5.49
CA ALA A 8 36.76 -2.71 -6.76
C ALA A 8 37.32 -3.71 -7.77
N ALA A 9 36.53 -4.09 -8.78
CA ALA A 9 37.02 -4.76 -9.97
C ALA A 9 36.03 -4.57 -11.13
N ASP A 10 36.63 -4.37 -12.30
CA ASP A 10 36.09 -3.91 -13.57
C ASP A 10 34.96 -4.73 -14.16
N GLY A 11 34.19 -4.05 -15.01
CA GLY A 11 33.03 -4.59 -15.69
C GLY A 11 33.34 -5.64 -16.76
N VAL A 12 32.35 -6.52 -16.95
CA VAL A 12 31.83 -7.05 -18.22
C VAL A 12 30.75 -8.09 -17.87
N MET A 13 29.58 -7.96 -18.50
CA MET A 13 28.37 -8.81 -18.46
C MET A 13 27.29 -8.47 -17.42
N GLY A 14 26.15 -8.00 -17.94
CA GLY A 14 25.01 -7.47 -17.22
C GLY A 14 24.27 -8.51 -16.38
N TYR A 15 24.75 -8.71 -15.16
CA TYR A 15 23.89 -9.16 -14.07
C TYR A 15 23.05 -7.97 -13.61
N ALA A 16 21.82 -7.86 -14.13
CA ALA A 16 20.83 -7.02 -13.49
C ALA A 16 20.48 -7.68 -12.15
N LEU A 17 21.07 -7.19 -11.06
CA LEU A 17 20.65 -7.57 -9.72
C LEU A 17 19.20 -7.11 -9.56
N GLN A 18 18.27 -8.05 -9.64
CA GLN A 18 16.85 -7.78 -9.47
C GLN A 18 16.49 -8.02 -8.01
N GLU A 19 16.23 -6.92 -7.30
CA GLU A 19 15.83 -6.96 -5.90
C GLU A 19 14.40 -7.51 -5.74
N ARG A 20 14.05 -7.90 -4.52
CA ARG A 20 12.73 -8.48 -4.18
C ARG A 20 12.25 -7.88 -2.87
N PHE A 21 10.93 -7.79 -2.71
CA PHE A 21 10.32 -7.54 -1.42
C PHE A 21 10.72 -8.64 -0.42
N THR A 22 11.41 -8.26 0.65
CA THR A 22 11.86 -9.19 1.71
C THR A 22 10.78 -9.43 2.77
N ARG A 23 9.79 -8.55 2.82
CA ARG A 23 8.62 -8.55 3.73
C ARG A 23 7.34 -8.42 2.91
N TYR A 24 6.20 -8.77 3.50
CA TYR A 24 4.90 -8.44 2.94
C TYR A 24 4.63 -6.96 3.16
N PHE A 25 4.18 -6.25 2.13
CA PHE A 25 3.64 -4.91 2.25
C PHE A 25 2.13 -4.95 2.03
N GLY A 26 1.37 -4.31 2.92
CA GLY A 26 -0.09 -4.33 2.84
C GLY A 26 -0.75 -3.28 3.72
N VAL A 27 -2.06 -3.41 3.85
CA VAL A 27 -2.90 -2.43 4.55
C VAL A 27 -3.92 -3.13 5.44
N TRP A 28 -4.19 -2.54 6.61
CA TRP A 28 -5.31 -2.99 7.44
C TRP A 28 -6.64 -2.54 6.83
N ARG A 29 -7.56 -3.49 6.70
CA ARG A 29 -8.93 -3.28 6.22
C ARG A 29 -9.91 -3.73 7.29
N GLU A 30 -11.03 -3.03 7.40
CA GLU A 30 -12.15 -3.55 8.16
C GLU A 30 -12.83 -4.69 7.40
N ARG A 31 -13.16 -5.76 8.12
CA ARG A 31 -14.01 -6.87 7.70
C ARG A 31 -15.29 -6.87 8.53
N ASP A 32 -16.27 -7.63 8.08
CA ASP A 32 -17.54 -7.86 8.80
C ASP A 32 -18.24 -6.56 9.21
N GLY A 33 -18.08 -5.52 8.40
CA GLY A 33 -18.70 -4.24 8.66
C GLY A 33 -18.12 -3.47 9.85
N GLY A 34 -16.85 -3.66 10.17
CA GLY A 34 -16.12 -2.98 11.25
C GLY A 34 -15.89 -3.85 12.49
N ALA A 35 -16.47 -5.06 12.53
CA ALA A 35 -16.34 -5.96 13.67
C ALA A 35 -14.99 -6.68 13.75
N SER A 36 -14.27 -6.76 12.62
CA SER A 36 -12.95 -7.37 12.56
C SER A 36 -12.03 -6.56 11.65
N ILE A 37 -10.71 -6.76 11.82
CA ILE A 37 -9.70 -6.17 10.95
C ILE A 37 -9.02 -7.32 10.18
N ALA A 38 -8.60 -7.03 8.96
CA ALA A 38 -7.95 -7.96 8.05
C ALA A 38 -6.72 -7.31 7.47
N PHE A 39 -5.65 -8.09 7.32
CA PHE A 39 -4.54 -7.66 6.50
C PHE A 39 -4.81 -7.96 5.03
N ASP A 40 -4.68 -6.94 4.20
CA ASP A 40 -4.76 -7.04 2.75
C ASP A 40 -3.35 -6.89 2.16
N PRO A 41 -2.69 -8.00 1.75
CA PRO A 41 -1.37 -7.95 1.15
C PRO A 41 -1.45 -7.32 -0.25
N ILE A 42 -0.67 -6.26 -0.47
CA ILE A 42 -0.57 -5.55 -1.76
C ILE A 42 0.62 -6.08 -2.55
N PHE A 43 1.79 -6.15 -1.91
CA PHE A 43 2.99 -6.78 -2.46
C PHE A 43 3.42 -7.92 -1.55
N SER A 44 3.34 -9.14 -2.08
CA SER A 44 3.76 -10.33 -1.36
C SER A 44 5.27 -10.38 -1.21
N LYS A 45 5.74 -11.00 -0.12
CA LYS A 45 7.15 -11.36 0.04
C LYS A 45 7.63 -12.16 -1.18
N GLY A 46 8.79 -11.80 -1.71
CA GLY A 46 9.39 -12.41 -2.90
C GLY A 46 8.96 -11.79 -4.23
N THR A 47 8.01 -10.84 -4.23
CA THR A 47 7.67 -10.03 -5.41
C THR A 47 8.93 -9.38 -5.97
N LEU A 48 9.21 -9.60 -7.25
CA LEU A 48 10.32 -9.00 -7.97
C LEU A 48 10.11 -7.49 -8.07
N LEU A 49 11.13 -6.72 -7.72
CA LEU A 49 11.19 -5.32 -8.09
C LEU A 49 11.48 -5.21 -9.58
N PRO A 50 10.97 -4.17 -10.26
CA PRO A 50 11.27 -3.97 -11.67
C PRO A 50 12.75 -3.65 -11.83
N SER A 51 13.36 -4.09 -12.94
CA SER A 51 14.75 -3.74 -13.24
C SER A 51 14.89 -2.26 -13.53
N ALA A 52 16.10 -1.71 -13.40
CA ALA A 52 16.35 -0.31 -13.77
C ALA A 52 16.01 -0.06 -15.25
N GLY A 53 15.01 0.78 -15.51
CA GLY A 53 14.50 1.08 -16.86
C GLY A 53 13.28 0.26 -17.28
N GLU A 54 12.87 -0.74 -16.50
CA GLU A 54 11.56 -1.40 -16.64
C GLU A 54 10.46 -0.58 -15.95
N GLY A 55 9.21 -0.78 -16.36
CA GLY A 55 8.04 -0.11 -15.76
C GLY A 55 7.77 -0.55 -14.33
N GLU A 56 7.03 0.25 -13.57
CA GLU A 56 6.69 -0.03 -12.16
C GLU A 56 5.81 -1.29 -12.02
N VAL A 57 5.94 -1.99 -10.88
CA VAL A 57 5.01 -3.07 -10.52
C VAL A 57 3.69 -2.43 -10.13
N LEU A 58 2.60 -2.84 -10.78
CA LEU A 58 1.26 -2.27 -10.58
C LEU A 58 0.34 -3.26 -9.86
N TYR A 59 -0.33 -2.78 -8.81
CA TYR A 59 -1.46 -3.46 -8.21
C TYR A 59 -2.68 -2.54 -8.20
N ARG A 60 -3.85 -3.06 -8.55
CA ARG A 60 -5.08 -2.28 -8.67
C ARG A 60 -6.22 -2.94 -7.91
N ARG A 61 -7.02 -2.10 -7.25
CA ARG A 61 -8.24 -2.53 -6.56
C ARG A 61 -9.38 -1.58 -6.90
N ASN A 62 -10.55 -2.14 -7.18
CA ASN A 62 -11.79 -1.38 -7.37
C ASN A 62 -12.86 -1.90 -6.42
N TYR A 63 -13.60 -1.00 -5.76
CA TYR A 63 -14.65 -1.37 -4.81
C TYR A 63 -15.62 -0.22 -4.56
N ARG A 64 -16.71 -0.52 -3.85
CA ARG A 64 -17.65 0.47 -3.30
C ARG A 64 -17.42 0.59 -1.79
N PRO A 65 -17.16 1.79 -1.25
CA PRO A 65 -16.89 1.97 0.16
C PRO A 65 -18.18 1.96 0.98
N THR A 66 -18.08 1.61 2.25
CA THR A 66 -19.23 1.60 3.19
C THR A 66 -19.19 2.75 4.19
N HIS A 67 -18.05 3.43 4.32
CA HIS A 67 -17.82 4.53 5.26
C HIS A 67 -17.60 5.85 4.53
N ASN A 68 -17.85 6.97 5.20
CA ASN A 68 -17.66 8.33 4.67
C ASN A 68 -16.19 8.63 4.31
N ILE A 69 -15.24 8.06 5.06
CA ILE A 69 -13.79 8.25 4.94
C ILE A 69 -13.10 6.88 4.85
N GLY A 70 -12.11 6.77 3.97
CA GLY A 70 -11.17 5.66 3.95
C GLY A 70 -9.98 5.92 4.87
N CYS A 71 -9.73 5.01 5.82
CA CYS A 71 -8.56 5.03 6.68
C CYS A 71 -7.63 3.86 6.34
N PHE A 72 -6.49 4.17 5.75
CA PHE A 72 -5.54 3.21 5.21
C PHE A 72 -4.31 3.17 6.10
N ARG A 73 -4.22 2.17 6.97
CA ARG A 73 -3.06 1.95 7.85
C ARG A 73 -2.13 0.95 7.19
N TYR A 74 -1.09 1.44 6.53
CA TYR A 74 -0.10 0.60 5.85
C TYR A 74 0.90 0.01 6.85
N LEU A 75 1.44 -1.15 6.50
CA LEU A 75 2.45 -1.84 7.31
C LEU A 75 3.25 -2.83 6.48
N GLU A 76 4.37 -3.26 7.05
CA GLU A 76 5.11 -4.43 6.64
C GLU A 76 5.18 -5.51 7.72
N CYS A 77 5.10 -6.77 7.31
CA CYS A 77 5.30 -7.91 8.20
C CYS A 77 6.18 -8.99 7.55
N GLY A 78 6.94 -9.71 8.38
CA GLY A 78 7.84 -10.75 7.90
C GLY A 78 7.14 -12.07 7.56
N LEU A 79 6.03 -12.35 8.24
CA LEU A 79 5.30 -13.62 8.22
C LEU A 79 3.79 -13.36 8.24
N LEU A 80 3.04 -14.31 7.67
CA LEU A 80 1.59 -14.42 7.80
C LEU A 80 1.26 -15.77 8.43
N ASN A 81 0.28 -15.81 9.33
CA ASN A 81 -0.23 -17.06 9.91
C ASN A 81 -1.24 -17.75 8.95
N GLU A 82 -1.80 -18.89 9.39
CA GLU A 82 -2.79 -19.67 8.61
C GLU A 82 -4.04 -18.86 8.25
N ASN A 83 -4.40 -17.85 9.05
CA ASN A 83 -5.53 -16.95 8.82
C ASN A 83 -5.18 -15.75 7.92
N HIS A 84 -3.98 -15.73 7.34
CA HIS A 84 -3.45 -14.64 6.52
C HIS A 84 -3.29 -13.31 7.27
N GLU A 85 -3.10 -13.40 8.59
CA GLU A 85 -2.84 -12.24 9.45
C GLU A 85 -1.33 -12.10 9.72
N PRO A 86 -0.81 -10.87 9.82
CA PRO A 86 0.55 -10.58 10.23
C PRO A 86 0.92 -11.32 11.50
N ASP A 87 2.02 -12.06 11.43
CA ASP A 87 2.60 -12.78 12.57
C ASP A 87 4.05 -12.33 12.80
N GLY A 88 4.45 -12.30 14.08
CA GLY A 88 5.75 -11.77 14.50
C GLY A 88 5.86 -10.24 14.41
N GLU A 89 7.01 -9.76 13.92
CA GLU A 89 7.31 -8.32 13.89
C GLU A 89 6.52 -7.60 12.80
N ILE A 90 5.84 -6.52 13.20
CA ILE A 90 5.10 -5.61 12.35
C ILE A 90 5.77 -4.24 12.37
N THR A 91 6.02 -3.68 11.20
CA THR A 91 6.54 -2.32 11.01
C THR A 91 5.41 -1.47 10.46
N PRO A 92 4.81 -0.56 11.26
CA PRO A 92 3.85 0.40 10.77
C PRO A 92 4.48 1.30 9.71
N TRP A 93 3.68 1.71 8.73
CA TRP A 93 4.03 2.74 7.75
C TRP A 93 3.03 3.91 7.88
N GLU A 94 3.04 4.83 6.91
CA GLU A 94 2.09 5.94 6.87
C GLU A 94 0.61 5.48 6.97
N THR A 95 -0.17 6.29 7.68
CA THR A 95 -1.65 6.21 7.65
C THR A 95 -2.19 7.30 6.75
N VAL A 96 -3.01 6.91 5.78
CA VAL A 96 -3.62 7.82 4.80
C VAL A 96 -5.11 7.90 5.03
N LEU A 97 -5.66 9.12 4.98
CA LEU A 97 -7.10 9.36 4.95
C LEU A 97 -7.51 9.82 3.55
N PHE A 98 -8.63 9.29 3.05
CA PHE A 98 -9.20 9.68 1.76
C PHE A 98 -10.71 9.90 1.90
N PRO A 99 -11.25 11.02 1.40
CA PRO A 99 -12.69 11.25 1.48
C PRO A 99 -13.38 10.33 0.47
N PHE A 100 -14.29 9.47 0.91
CA PHE A 100 -15.16 8.74 -0.02
C PHE A 100 -16.39 9.59 -0.36
N CYS A 101 -16.98 10.21 0.66
CA CYS A 101 -18.03 11.20 0.52
C CYS A 101 -17.49 12.48 -0.15
N PRO A 102 -18.01 12.91 -1.34
CA PRO A 102 -17.54 14.12 -2.03
C PRO A 102 -17.63 15.41 -1.21
N GLU A 103 -18.60 15.50 -0.30
CA GLU A 103 -18.77 16.63 0.63
C GLU A 103 -17.61 16.79 1.62
N LEU A 104 -16.75 15.78 1.74
CA LEU A 104 -15.56 15.81 2.59
C LEU A 104 -14.29 16.18 1.81
N GLU A 105 -14.37 16.36 0.49
CA GLU A 105 -13.22 16.77 -0.32
C GLU A 105 -12.67 18.13 0.16
N GLY A 106 -11.35 18.18 0.36
CA GLY A 106 -10.65 19.38 0.82
C GLY A 106 -10.82 19.71 2.31
N LYS A 107 -11.56 18.90 3.08
CA LYS A 107 -11.64 19.06 4.54
C LYS A 107 -10.47 18.38 5.24
N ASP A 108 -10.20 18.82 6.46
CA ASP A 108 -9.34 18.08 7.38
C ASP A 108 -10.11 16.85 7.90
N LEU A 109 -9.76 15.68 7.36
CA LEU A 109 -10.41 14.42 7.68
C LEU A 109 -10.02 13.87 9.06
N SER A 110 -8.92 14.34 9.66
CA SER A 110 -8.45 13.84 10.95
C SER A 110 -9.37 14.23 12.11
N ALA A 111 -10.15 15.30 11.92
CA ALA A 111 -11.13 15.80 12.89
C ALA A 111 -12.55 15.26 12.67
N ILE A 112 -12.78 14.42 11.65
CA ILE A 112 -14.10 13.93 11.26
C ILE A 112 -14.22 12.46 11.66
N GLU A 113 -15.33 12.11 12.30
CA GLU A 113 -15.62 10.73 12.68
C GLU A 113 -15.83 9.85 11.45
N ILE A 114 -15.25 8.66 11.48
CA ILE A 114 -15.43 7.66 10.43
C ILE A 114 -16.71 6.89 10.73
N GLU A 115 -17.71 7.03 9.86
CA GLU A 115 -19.03 6.44 10.04
C GLU A 115 -19.56 5.85 8.74
N ARG A 116 -20.49 4.90 8.86
CA ARG A 116 -21.13 4.30 7.69
C ARG A 116 -21.93 5.33 6.95
N SER A 117 -21.83 5.32 5.62
CA SER A 117 -22.51 6.28 4.77
C SER A 117 -23.12 5.61 3.55
N ASN A 118 -24.43 5.78 3.38
CA ASN A 118 -25.12 5.36 2.16
C ASN A 118 -24.65 6.16 0.95
N HIS A 119 -24.21 7.42 1.14
CA HIS A 119 -23.65 8.23 0.07
C HIS A 119 -22.28 7.70 -0.37
N ALA A 120 -21.49 7.15 0.55
CA ALA A 120 -20.25 6.47 0.20
C ALA A 120 -20.52 5.21 -0.64
N ALA A 121 -21.56 4.44 -0.33
CA ALA A 121 -21.91 3.23 -1.08
C ALA A 121 -22.28 3.49 -2.56
N SER A 122 -22.71 4.71 -2.90
CA SER A 122 -22.94 5.10 -4.30
C SER A 122 -21.66 5.43 -5.06
N GLN A 123 -20.54 5.63 -4.37
CA GLN A 123 -19.24 5.95 -4.98
C GLN A 123 -18.50 4.70 -5.44
N ALA A 124 -17.67 4.85 -6.47
CA ALA A 124 -16.73 3.83 -6.93
C ALA A 124 -15.29 4.28 -6.70
N ILE A 125 -14.50 3.48 -6.00
CA ILE A 125 -13.12 3.81 -5.64
C ILE A 125 -12.15 2.92 -6.41
N GLU A 126 -11.13 3.53 -7.01
CA GLU A 126 -9.95 2.86 -7.57
C GLU A 126 -8.73 3.19 -6.72
N GLU A 127 -8.02 2.16 -6.28
CA GLU A 127 -6.68 2.27 -5.72
C GLU A 127 -5.67 1.71 -6.72
N VAL A 128 -4.63 2.49 -7.01
CA VAL A 128 -3.52 2.08 -7.88
C VAL A 128 -2.21 2.20 -7.11
N TYR A 129 -1.67 1.06 -6.74
CA TYR A 129 -0.36 0.93 -6.09
C TYR A 129 0.70 0.72 -7.14
N ARG A 130 1.83 1.40 -6.94
CA ARG A 130 3.01 1.31 -7.79
C ARG A 130 4.22 1.11 -6.92
N CYS A 131 5.10 0.21 -7.33
CA CYS A 131 6.42 0.04 -6.73
C CYS A 131 7.48 0.20 -7.82
N ASP A 132 8.45 1.08 -7.56
CA ASP A 132 9.59 1.31 -8.46
C ASP A 132 10.76 0.35 -8.15
N ALA A 133 11.81 0.46 -8.97
CA ALA A 133 13.02 -0.36 -8.83
C ALA A 133 13.79 -0.14 -7.51
N ARG A 134 13.46 0.91 -6.76
CA ARG A 134 14.07 1.24 -5.46
C ARG A 134 13.22 0.79 -4.28
N GLY A 135 12.10 0.11 -4.54
CA GLY A 135 11.16 -0.30 -3.50
C GLY A 135 10.25 0.83 -3.01
N VAL A 136 10.26 2.01 -3.65
CA VAL A 136 9.37 3.12 -3.24
C VAL A 136 7.95 2.77 -3.63
N VAL A 137 7.05 2.75 -2.64
CA VAL A 137 5.63 2.48 -2.86
C VAL A 137 4.85 3.78 -2.94
N LYS A 138 4.08 3.92 -4.03
CA LYS A 138 3.13 5.01 -4.23
C LYS A 138 1.73 4.47 -4.41
N VAL A 139 0.77 5.02 -3.69
CA VAL A 139 -0.66 4.76 -3.91
C VAL A 139 -1.32 5.97 -4.54
N THR A 140 -2.22 5.73 -5.49
CA THR A 140 -3.16 6.74 -6.00
C THR A 140 -4.57 6.24 -5.77
N ILE A 141 -5.33 6.96 -4.96
CA ILE A 141 -6.73 6.65 -4.65
C ILE A 141 -7.59 7.62 -5.44
N LYS A 142 -8.58 7.10 -6.17
CA LYS A 142 -9.50 7.89 -6.99
C LYS A 142 -10.92 7.57 -6.60
N ASN A 143 -11.74 8.59 -6.43
CA ASN A 143 -13.18 8.43 -6.50
C ASN A 143 -13.58 8.61 -7.96
N GLN A 144 -13.91 7.50 -8.62
CA GLN A 144 -14.27 7.47 -10.04
C GLN A 144 -15.62 8.12 -10.32
N THR A 145 -16.51 8.16 -9.31
CA THR A 145 -17.84 8.75 -9.43
C THR A 145 -17.77 10.28 -9.39
N SER A 146 -17.02 10.84 -8.43
CA SER A 146 -16.85 12.30 -8.30
C SER A 146 -15.69 12.87 -9.11
N GLY A 147 -14.75 12.03 -9.56
CA GLY A 147 -13.66 12.39 -10.46
C GLY A 147 -12.37 12.89 -9.79
N TYR A 148 -12.33 13.05 -8.47
CA TYR A 148 -11.12 13.46 -7.76
C TYR A 148 -10.20 12.30 -7.39
N LYS A 149 -8.93 12.63 -7.14
CA LYS A 149 -7.89 11.67 -6.74
C LYS A 149 -6.85 12.31 -5.84
N GLN A 150 -6.21 11.47 -5.03
CA GLN A 150 -5.06 11.84 -4.21
C GLN A 150 -3.96 10.79 -4.38
N SER A 151 -2.70 11.23 -4.28
CA SER A 151 -1.52 10.36 -4.42
C SER A 151 -0.61 10.52 -3.23
N PHE A 152 -0.12 9.40 -2.70
CA PHE A 152 0.71 9.35 -1.50
C PHE A 152 1.94 8.49 -1.77
N VAL A 153 3.10 8.97 -1.35
CA VAL A 153 4.35 8.18 -1.32
C VAL A 153 4.45 7.62 0.08
N LEU A 154 4.36 6.30 0.21
CA LEU A 154 4.27 5.63 1.49
C LEU A 154 5.68 5.43 2.06
N ARG A 155 5.84 5.74 3.34
CA ARG A 155 7.10 5.60 4.06
C ARG A 155 6.92 4.77 5.34
N PRO A 156 7.93 4.01 5.76
CA PRO A 156 8.00 3.43 7.10
C PRO A 156 8.02 4.51 8.19
#